data_AF-A0A944F2P8-F1
#
_entry.id   AF-A0A944F2P8-F1
#
_cell.length_a   1.000
_cell.length_b   1.000
_cell.length_c   1.000
_cell.angle_alpha   90.00
_cell.angle_beta   90.00
_cell.angle_gamma   90.00
#
_symmetry.space_group_name_H-M   'P 1'
#
loop_
_entity.id
_entity.type
_entity.pdbx_description
1 polymer ?
#
loop_
_entity_poly.entity_id
_entity_poly.type
_entity_poly.pdbx_seq_one_letter_code
_entity_poly.pdbx_strand_id
1 'polypeptide(L)'
;MDITSTPTELDLRATVAPLLGVEPDALEPDANLVVLGLSSLEIMRLVSRWRKNRIPVEFDALVATPTLTGWLAHFDAIAPSSPTEPGVA
;
A
#
# COMPACT_ATOMS: atom_id res chain seq x y z
N MET A 1 -5.00 -15.03 -4.51
CA MET A 1 -4.23 -14.50 -3.37
C MET A 1 -5.16 -13.67 -2.52
N ASP A 2 -5.66 -14.31 -1.47
CA ASP A 2 -6.53 -13.77 -0.43
C ASP A 2 -5.63 -13.05 0.60
N ILE A 3 -5.53 -11.74 0.49
CA ILE A 3 -4.76 -10.90 1.41
C ILE A 3 -5.57 -10.65 2.69
N THR A 4 -5.53 -11.60 3.62
CA THR A 4 -6.19 -11.50 4.93
C THR A 4 -5.38 -10.67 5.95
N SER A 5 -4.20 -10.17 5.56
CA SER A 5 -3.29 -9.38 6.38
C SER A 5 -2.80 -8.14 5.63
N THR A 6 -2.27 -7.18 6.37
CA THR A 6 -1.62 -5.97 5.84
C THR A 6 -0.63 -6.33 4.72
N PRO A 7 -0.72 -5.72 3.52
CA PRO A 7 0.14 -6.08 2.40
C PRO A 7 1.60 -5.70 2.70
N THR A 8 2.52 -6.60 2.36
CA THR A 8 3.96 -6.35 2.45
C THR A 8 4.45 -5.63 1.20
N GLU A 9 5.69 -5.13 1.22
CA GLU A 9 6.29 -4.47 0.05
C GLU A 9 6.24 -5.35 -1.19
N LEU A 10 6.57 -6.64 -1.03
CA LEU A 10 6.55 -7.61 -2.12
C LEU A 10 5.14 -7.79 -2.69
N ASP A 11 4.10 -7.80 -1.85
CA ASP A 11 2.70 -7.89 -2.29
C ASP A 11 2.28 -6.63 -3.06
N LEU A 12 2.68 -5.44 -2.59
CA LEU A 12 2.43 -4.20 -3.30
C LEU A 12 3.14 -4.16 -4.65
N ARG A 13 4.42 -4.55 -4.71
CA ARG A 13 5.17 -4.65 -5.97
C ARG A 13 4.50 -5.63 -6.93
N ALA A 14 4.16 -6.82 -6.47
CA ALA A 14 3.46 -7.83 -7.28
C ALA A 14 2.07 -7.36 -7.75
N THR A 15 1.42 -6.47 -7.00
CA THR A 15 0.11 -5.91 -7.34
C THR A 15 0.21 -4.72 -8.29
N VAL A 16 1.20 -3.85 -8.12
CA VAL A 16 1.34 -2.58 -8.86
C VAL A 16 2.15 -2.75 -10.15
N ALA A 17 3.23 -3.53 -10.14
CA ALA A 17 4.08 -3.76 -11.30
C ALA A 17 3.33 -4.23 -12.57
N PRO A 18 2.40 -5.20 -12.51
CA PRO A 18 1.61 -5.58 -13.69
C PRO A 18 0.66 -4.47 -14.18
N LEU A 19 0.26 -3.52 -13.33
CA LEU A 19 -0.57 -2.38 -13.73
C LEU A 19 0.24 -1.33 -14.50
N LEU A 20 1.54 -1.26 -14.21
CA LEU A 20 2.52 -0.41 -14.87
C LEU A 20 3.18 -1.09 -16.09
N GLY A 21 2.99 -2.41 -16.25
CA GLY A 21 3.65 -3.19 -17.29
C GLY A 21 5.16 -3.37 -17.07
N VAL A 22 5.61 -3.31 -15.83
CA VAL A 22 7.02 -3.47 -15.43
C VAL A 22 7.21 -4.70 -14.54
N GLU A 23 8.46 -5.09 -14.31
CA GLU A 23 8.78 -6.13 -13.33
C GLU A 23 8.71 -5.59 -11.89
N PRO A 24 8.29 -6.40 -10.90
CA PRO A 24 8.23 -5.99 -9.51
C PRO A 24 9.59 -5.63 -8.91
N ASP A 25 10.68 -6.19 -9.44
CA ASP A 25 12.05 -5.87 -9.02
C ASP A 25 12.52 -4.51 -9.56
N ALA A 26 11.99 -4.09 -10.71
CA ALA A 26 12.30 -2.80 -11.32
C ALA A 26 11.55 -1.62 -10.66
N LEU A 27 10.61 -1.90 -9.75
CA LEU A 27 9.82 -0.89 -9.08
C LEU A 27 10.53 -0.40 -7.81
N GLU A 28 11.08 0.81 -7.90
CA GLU A 28 11.73 1.48 -6.79
C GLU A 28 10.70 1.83 -5.69
N PRO A 29 11.03 1.65 -4.40
CA PRO A 29 10.08 1.83 -3.30
C PRO A 29 9.63 3.28 -3.10
N ASP A 30 10.53 4.22 -3.36
CA ASP A 30 10.30 5.67 -3.27
C ASP A 30 9.87 6.29 -4.61
N ALA A 31 9.73 5.51 -5.68
CA ALA A 31 9.28 6.03 -6.95
C ALA A 31 7.79 6.38 -6.93
N ASN A 32 7.46 7.51 -7.57
CA ASN A 32 6.09 7.96 -7.69
C ASN A 32 5.34 7.12 -8.74
N LEU A 33 4.49 6.23 -8.25
CA LEU A 33 3.70 5.29 -9.04
C LEU A 33 2.80 5.99 -10.06
N VAL A 34 2.24 7.15 -9.71
CA VAL A 34 1.38 7.92 -10.63
C VAL A 34 2.19 8.48 -11.80
N VAL A 35 3.42 8.93 -11.54
CA VAL A 35 4.36 9.37 -12.59
C VAL A 35 4.79 8.20 -13.47
N LEU A 36 4.93 7.01 -12.89
CA LEU A 36 5.22 5.78 -13.64
C LEU A 36 4.04 5.29 -14.50
N GLY A 37 2.84 5.85 -14.32
CA GLY A 37 1.65 5.54 -15.12
C GLY A 37 0.48 4.94 -14.33
N LEU A 38 0.58 4.82 -13.01
CA LEU A 38 -0.51 4.30 -12.19
C LEU A 38 -1.66 5.31 -12.15
N SER A 39 -2.80 4.92 -12.69
CA SER A 39 -3.98 5.78 -12.76
C SER A 39 -4.80 5.76 -11.47
N SER A 40 -5.50 6.87 -11.16
CA SER A 40 -6.38 6.96 -9.98
C SER A 40 -7.46 5.87 -9.94
N LEU A 41 -7.96 5.44 -11.10
CA LEU A 41 -8.92 4.34 -11.17
C LEU A 41 -8.34 3.03 -10.63
N GLU A 42 -7.08 2.74 -10.93
CA GLU A 42 -6.37 1.56 -10.44
C GLU A 42 -6.20 1.67 -8.92
N ILE A 43 -5.80 2.83 -8.40
CA ILE A 43 -5.71 3.08 -6.95
C ILE A 43 -7.07 2.87 -6.28
N MET A 44 -8.17 3.39 -6.84
CA MET A 44 -9.51 3.19 -6.30
C MET A 44 -9.91 1.69 -6.28
N ARG A 45 -9.52 0.92 -7.30
CA ARG A 45 -9.75 -0.54 -7.35
C ARG A 45 -8.98 -1.26 -6.25
N LEU A 46 -7.72 -0.88 -6.04
CA LEU A 46 -6.87 -1.43 -4.97
C LEU A 46 -7.45 -1.13 -3.59
N VAL A 47 -7.80 0.13 -3.31
CA VAL A 47 -8.50 0.57 -2.09
C VAL A 47 -9.75 -0.27 -1.83
N SER A 48 -10.58 -0.45 -2.86
CA SER A 48 -11.80 -1.24 -2.76
C SER A 48 -11.51 -2.71 -2.42
N ARG A 49 -10.43 -3.28 -2.95
CA ARG A 49 -9.99 -4.66 -2.66
C ARG A 49 -9.54 -4.80 -1.21
N TRP A 50 -8.69 -3.88 -0.72
CA TRP A 50 -8.21 -3.90 0.66
C TRP A 50 -9.34 -3.70 1.68
N ARG A 51 -10.28 -2.79 1.39
CA ARG A 51 -11.46 -2.57 2.25
C ARG A 51 -12.36 -3.80 2.36
N LYS A 52 -12.54 -4.55 1.27
CA LYS A 52 -13.26 -5.85 1.31
C LYS A 52 -12.58 -6.85 2.24
N ASN A 53 -11.27 -6.73 2.42
CA ASN A 53 -10.46 -7.58 3.28
C ASN A 53 -10.31 -7.01 4.71
N ARG A 54 -11.21 -6.10 5.10
CA ARG A 54 -11.25 -5.42 6.41
C ARG A 54 -10.03 -4.53 6.72
N ILE A 55 -9.31 -4.09 5.69
CA ILE A 55 -8.20 -3.14 5.85
C ILE A 55 -8.74 -1.71 5.61
N PRO A 56 -8.71 -0.82 6.62
CA PRO A 56 -9.29 0.53 6.52
C PRO A 56 -8.33 1.50 5.80
N VAL A 57 -7.94 1.16 4.58
CA VAL A 57 -7.04 2.01 3.77
C VAL A 57 -7.78 3.21 3.18
N GLU A 58 -7.13 4.36 3.22
CA GLU A 58 -7.67 5.65 2.79
C GLU A 58 -7.08 6.01 1.43
N PHE A 59 -7.93 6.28 0.44
CA PHE A 59 -7.48 6.70 -0.88
C PHE A 59 -6.64 7.98 -0.82
N ASP A 60 -7.06 8.95 0.00
CA ASP A 60 -6.37 10.24 0.17
C ASP A 60 -4.90 10.05 0.60
N ALA A 61 -4.66 9.16 1.56
CA ALA A 61 -3.30 8.84 2.02
C ALA A 61 -2.44 8.22 0.90
N LEU A 62 -3.03 7.32 0.10
CA LEU A 62 -2.33 6.67 -1.01
C LEU A 62 -2.00 7.63 -2.14
N VAL A 63 -2.86 8.61 -2.45
CA VAL A 63 -2.58 9.61 -3.48
C VAL A 63 -1.70 10.75 -2.98
N ALA A 64 -1.70 11.04 -1.68
CA ALA A 64 -0.79 12.00 -1.06
C ALA A 64 0.66 11.51 -1.12
N THR A 65 0.87 10.21 -0.92
CA THR A 65 2.17 9.55 -1.01
C THR A 65 2.12 8.36 -1.95
N PRO A 66 2.05 8.57 -3.28
CA PRO A 66 1.87 7.52 -4.29
C PRO A 66 3.17 6.74 -4.53
N THR A 67 3.77 6.22 -3.47
CA THR A 67 5.03 5.47 -3.45
C THR A 67 4.78 4.19 -2.67
N LEU A 68 5.56 3.13 -2.93
CA LEU A 68 5.41 1.88 -2.17
C LEU A 68 5.71 2.11 -0.69
N THR A 69 6.78 2.87 -0.38
CA THR A 69 7.15 3.22 0.99
C THR A 69 6.04 3.97 1.72
N GLY A 70 5.43 4.97 1.07
CA GLY A 70 4.32 5.74 1.65
C GLY A 70 3.08 4.89 1.91
N TRP A 71 2.76 3.99 0.97
CA TRP A 71 1.65 3.06 1.13
C TRP A 71 1.89 2.09 2.29
N LEU A 72 3.09 1.51 2.38
CA LEU A 72 3.48 0.62 3.48
C LEU A 72 3.40 1.31 4.83
N ALA A 73 3.88 2.54 4.94
CA ALA A 73 3.80 3.33 6.17
C ALA A 73 2.35 3.58 6.59
N HIS A 74 1.46 3.87 5.63
CA HIS A 74 0.02 4.00 5.91
C HIS A 74 -0.58 2.68 6.40
N PHE A 75 -0.23 1.58 5.76
CA PHE A 75 -0.66 0.24 6.13
C PHE A 75 -0.18 -0.18 7.52
N ASP A 76 1.06 0.17 7.88
CA ASP A 76 1.63 -0.05 9.22
C ASP A 76 0.90 0.79 10.28
N ALA A 77 0.59 2.04 9.96
CA ALA A 77 -0.12 2.95 10.85
C ALA A 77 -1.59 2.53 11.13
N ILE A 78 -2.25 1.89 10.16
CA ILE A 78 -3.63 1.38 10.32
C ILE A 78 -3.69 -0.08 10.76
N ALA A 79 -2.59 -0.83 10.67
CA ALA A 79 -2.50 -2.13 11.29
C ALA A 79 -2.76 -1.94 12.79
N PRO A 80 -3.46 -2.88 13.46
CA PRO A 80 -3.68 -2.79 14.90
C PRO A 80 -2.32 -2.86 15.58
N SER A 81 -1.71 -1.71 15.80
CA SER A 81 -0.58 -1.56 16.70
C SER A 81 -1.11 -2.07 18.02
N SER A 82 -0.60 -3.21 18.49
CA SER A 82 -0.58 -3.40 19.94
C SER A 82 0.09 -2.14 20.48
N PRO A 83 -0.59 -1.37 21.35
CA PRO A 83 -0.04 -0.12 21.83
C PRO A 83 1.33 -0.42 22.42
N THR A 84 2.35 0.33 21.99
CA THR A 84 3.59 0.47 22.75
C THR A 84 3.17 0.84 24.17
N GLU A 85 3.23 -0.14 25.07
CA GLU A 85 3.02 0.04 26.49
C GLU A 85 3.97 1.16 26.92
N PRO A 86 3.48 2.32 27.40
CA PRO A 86 4.36 3.36 27.90
C PRO A 86 5.08 2.78 29.11
N GLY A 87 6.37 2.53 28.94
CA GLY A 87 7.24 1.98 29.98
C GLY A 87 7.12 2.78 31.27
N VAL A 88 6.68 2.06 32.30
CA VAL A 88 6.89 2.32 33.72
C VAL A 88 8.31 2.84 34.03
N ALA A 89 8.39 4.03 34.64
CA ALA A 89 9.37 4.41 35.67
C ALA A 89 8.90 5.67 36.39
#